data_AF-A0A933I1Y4-F1
#
_entry.id   AF-A0A933I1Y4-F1
#
_cell.length_a   1.000
_cell.length_b   1.000
_cell.length_c   1.000
_cell.angle_alpha   90.00
_cell.angle_beta   90.00
_cell.angle_gamma   90.00
#
_symmetry.space_group_name_H-M   'P 1'
#
loop_
_entity.id
_entity.type
_entity.pdbx_description
1 polymer ?
#
loop_
_entity_poly.entity_id
_entity_poly.type
_entity_poly.pdbx_seq_one_letter_code
_entity_poly.pdbx_strand_id
1 'polypeptide(L)'
;MKKQILTVSRVLFLVFCFVYGAGLVYGADDLLAARFSKEIMQAKSSEEAAVKFEEASDSFFKENKYNEFVDLLNSIINQKKEFTGQANFYIALSRYNQLRHLEETQSWDEYFNKGNDYRAQIVESVQKSISALTAEDPLLLDAKLVAWKFHRDQQDNLHEASLDDLMSQATASSENINNAPAIKNVADQLQAYGEKLKAKELYRLYSGLLLAGNAKDEDLLSSAKSFYKDGNLELSESVYDIYIKRLIERGAPKEKTIPVLIETAKLFSYKDGSLSDPVYTEKIFKQIEGLGGKATFDEQLLYLRAYNLEKAKDYVLSKDAYLELLRFPESVYSDEALFKAAYFDAYALRDLKGARELFEKLAQKESPAVSAQTISGLYQLGLLAQWEGNKEKAKEYYDKLLNKASGSFVETQKLANERLKELEKDLPIEYSLKTFLDVSFKDEYANLDMSKVELKSLPAKAKKDEAVAVESLAYASPSGCMQVELQYLWSGHTGKTPSLANDSASFDTSYIHSGTKEINLVVVSPNGIVERSFTLEDIN
;
A
#
# COMPACT_ATOMS: atom_id res chain seq x y z
N MET A 1 -26.97 -25.29 -68.70
CA MET A 1 -28.02 -24.61 -67.89
C MET A 1 -28.07 -24.99 -66.40
N LYS A 2 -27.71 -26.21 -65.96
CA LYS A 2 -27.78 -26.59 -64.52
C LYS A 2 -26.77 -25.89 -63.58
N LYS A 3 -25.68 -25.29 -64.09
CA LYS A 3 -24.69 -24.56 -63.27
C LYS A 3 -25.03 -23.09 -62.99
N GLN A 4 -25.97 -22.47 -63.72
CA GLN A 4 -26.35 -21.07 -63.47
C GLN A 4 -27.47 -20.92 -62.42
N ILE A 5 -28.29 -21.95 -62.21
CA ILE A 5 -29.41 -21.90 -61.25
C ILE A 5 -28.91 -22.06 -59.80
N LEU A 6 -27.78 -22.75 -59.58
CA LEU A 6 -27.24 -22.98 -58.24
C LEU A 6 -26.55 -21.73 -57.64
N THR A 7 -26.01 -20.86 -58.48
CA THR A 7 -25.30 -19.64 -58.04
C THR A 7 -26.27 -18.53 -57.64
N VAL A 8 -27.41 -18.40 -58.34
CA VAL A 8 -28.44 -17.40 -58.02
C VAL A 8 -29.15 -17.72 -56.71
N SER A 9 -29.38 -19.01 -56.40
CA SER A 9 -30.04 -19.43 -55.16
C SER A 9 -29.18 -19.20 -53.89
N ARG A 10 -27.85 -19.33 -53.99
CA ARG A 10 -26.93 -19.04 -52.87
C ARG A 10 -26.77 -17.53 -52.62
N VAL A 11 -26.80 -16.70 -53.66
CA VAL A 11 -26.76 -15.24 -53.52
C VAL A 11 -28.07 -14.70 -52.94
N LEU A 12 -29.23 -15.24 -53.35
CA LEU A 12 -30.51 -14.84 -52.75
C LEU A 12 -30.62 -15.23 -51.27
N PHE A 13 -30.11 -16.40 -50.87
CA PHE A 13 -30.16 -16.83 -49.46
C PHE A 13 -29.22 -16.01 -48.56
N LEU A 14 -28.04 -15.61 -49.06
CA LEU A 14 -27.12 -14.73 -48.34
C LEU A 14 -27.66 -13.29 -48.21
N VAL A 15 -28.33 -12.77 -49.24
CA VAL A 15 -29.01 -11.46 -49.17
C VAL A 15 -30.22 -11.51 -48.23
N PHE A 16 -30.98 -12.62 -48.21
CA PHE A 16 -32.14 -12.76 -47.31
C PHE A 16 -31.71 -12.86 -45.83
N CYS A 17 -30.62 -13.56 -45.52
CA CYS A 17 -30.08 -13.60 -44.15
C CYS A 17 -29.45 -12.27 -43.71
N PHE A 18 -28.86 -11.49 -44.62
CA PHE A 18 -28.34 -10.15 -44.28
C PHE A 18 -29.46 -9.12 -44.07
N VAL A 19 -30.53 -9.18 -44.87
CA VAL A 19 -31.68 -8.26 -44.76
C VAL A 19 -32.56 -8.57 -43.56
N TYR A 20 -32.77 -9.85 -43.20
CA TYR A 20 -33.49 -10.21 -41.97
C TYR A 20 -32.63 -10.15 -40.69
N GLY A 21 -31.31 -10.36 -40.79
CA GLY A 21 -30.38 -10.19 -39.67
C GLY A 21 -30.22 -8.73 -39.27
N ALA A 22 -30.12 -7.81 -40.24
CA ALA A 22 -30.06 -6.37 -39.97
C ALA A 22 -31.39 -5.82 -39.44
N GLY A 23 -32.55 -6.35 -39.89
CA GLY A 23 -33.87 -5.94 -39.39
C GLY A 23 -34.17 -6.34 -37.94
N LEU A 24 -33.52 -7.39 -37.41
CA LEU A 24 -33.68 -7.81 -36.01
C LEU A 24 -32.81 -7.02 -35.03
N VAL A 25 -31.69 -6.44 -35.49
CA VAL A 25 -30.82 -5.61 -34.63
C VAL A 25 -31.43 -4.21 -34.42
N TYR A 26 -32.01 -3.60 -35.46
CA TYR A 26 -32.66 -2.29 -35.33
C TYR A 26 -33.96 -2.32 -34.50
N GLY A 27 -34.68 -3.45 -34.46
CA GLY A 27 -35.91 -3.59 -33.69
C GLY A 27 -35.71 -3.80 -32.18
N ALA A 28 -34.54 -4.27 -31.76
CA ALA A 28 -34.24 -4.53 -30.34
C ALA A 28 -33.97 -3.23 -29.56
N ASP A 29 -33.41 -2.22 -30.22
CA ASP A 29 -32.96 -0.97 -29.61
C ASP A 29 -34.14 -0.07 -29.25
N ASP A 30 -35.11 0.05 -30.15
CA ASP A 30 -36.38 0.74 -29.90
C ASP A 30 -37.19 0.08 -28.78
N LEU A 31 -37.09 -1.25 -28.64
CA LEU A 31 -37.75 -2.00 -27.57
C LEU A 31 -37.13 -1.72 -26.20
N LEU A 32 -35.80 -1.55 -26.12
CA LEU A 32 -35.09 -1.25 -24.88
C LEU A 32 -35.42 0.16 -24.38
N ALA A 33 -35.32 1.17 -25.26
CA ALA A 33 -35.65 2.55 -24.92
C ALA A 33 -37.13 2.70 -24.55
N ALA A 34 -38.05 2.08 -25.30
CA ALA A 34 -39.47 2.10 -24.99
C ALA A 34 -39.80 1.42 -23.66
N ARG A 35 -39.10 0.33 -23.33
CA ARG A 35 -39.25 -0.37 -22.04
C ARG A 35 -38.85 0.54 -20.89
N PHE A 36 -37.63 1.08 -20.88
CA PHE A 36 -37.17 1.91 -19.77
C PHE A 36 -37.94 3.24 -19.67
N SER A 37 -38.30 3.85 -20.81
CA SER A 37 -39.21 5.00 -20.82
C SER A 37 -40.50 4.70 -20.07
N LYS A 38 -41.14 3.58 -20.40
CA LYS A 38 -42.37 3.15 -19.73
C LYS A 38 -42.15 2.85 -18.24
N GLU A 39 -41.11 2.11 -17.88
CA GLU A 39 -40.81 1.76 -16.48
C GLU A 39 -40.55 3.02 -15.63
N ILE A 40 -39.75 3.96 -16.11
CA ILE A 40 -39.46 5.23 -15.41
C ILE A 40 -40.72 6.08 -15.31
N MET A 41 -41.50 6.22 -16.39
CA MET A 41 -42.72 7.02 -16.37
C MET A 41 -43.81 6.44 -15.46
N GLN A 42 -43.81 5.12 -15.25
CA GLN A 42 -44.73 4.42 -14.36
C GLN A 42 -44.29 4.37 -12.89
N ALA A 43 -43.05 4.79 -12.59
CA ALA A 43 -42.55 4.86 -11.23
C ALA A 43 -43.43 5.80 -10.38
N LYS A 44 -43.80 5.31 -9.20
CA LYS A 44 -44.73 5.97 -8.29
C LYS A 44 -44.02 6.88 -7.29
N SER A 45 -42.70 6.77 -7.18
CA SER A 45 -41.86 7.61 -6.33
C SER A 45 -40.53 7.94 -7.00
N SER A 46 -39.81 8.92 -6.41
CA SER A 46 -38.47 9.31 -6.85
C SER A 46 -37.47 8.16 -6.72
N GLU A 47 -37.59 7.37 -5.65
CA GLU A 47 -36.71 6.23 -5.35
C GLU A 47 -36.96 5.08 -6.34
N GLU A 48 -38.21 4.76 -6.65
CA GLU A 48 -38.54 3.76 -7.68
C GLU A 48 -38.00 4.20 -9.04
N ALA A 49 -38.12 5.48 -9.38
CA ALA A 49 -37.58 6.03 -10.62
C ALA A 49 -36.04 5.95 -10.65
N ALA A 50 -35.37 6.26 -9.54
CA ALA A 50 -33.91 6.23 -9.43
C ALA A 50 -33.33 4.85 -9.77
N VAL A 51 -33.93 3.77 -9.24
CA VAL A 51 -33.55 2.38 -9.57
C VAL A 51 -33.70 2.11 -11.07
N LYS A 52 -34.77 2.62 -11.70
CA LYS A 52 -35.00 2.45 -13.14
C LYS A 52 -34.06 3.26 -14.01
N PHE A 53 -33.62 4.43 -13.57
CA PHE A 53 -32.56 5.15 -14.25
C PHE A 53 -31.22 4.41 -14.18
N GLU A 54 -30.89 3.84 -13.01
CA GLU A 54 -29.65 3.06 -12.81
C GLU A 54 -29.63 1.82 -13.72
N GLU A 55 -30.69 0.99 -13.68
CA GLU A 55 -30.84 -0.19 -14.52
C GLU A 55 -30.78 0.15 -16.03
N ALA A 56 -31.36 1.28 -16.42
CA ALA A 56 -31.28 1.78 -17.79
C ALA A 56 -29.83 2.14 -18.13
N SER A 57 -29.15 2.91 -17.30
CA SER A 57 -27.78 3.35 -17.54
C SER A 57 -26.82 2.17 -17.71
N ASP A 58 -26.91 1.15 -16.86
CA ASP A 58 -26.11 -0.06 -16.95
C ASP A 58 -26.33 -0.79 -18.29
N SER A 59 -27.60 -0.89 -18.71
CA SER A 59 -27.96 -1.56 -19.96
C SER A 59 -27.41 -0.82 -21.18
N PHE A 60 -27.57 0.50 -21.23
CA PHE A 60 -27.08 1.31 -22.35
C PHE A 60 -25.55 1.42 -22.36
N PHE A 61 -24.90 1.55 -21.21
CA PHE A 61 -23.43 1.65 -21.12
C PHE A 61 -22.75 0.35 -21.53
N LYS A 62 -23.31 -0.81 -21.15
CA LYS A 62 -22.80 -2.12 -21.57
C LYS A 62 -22.77 -2.29 -23.10
N GLU A 63 -23.70 -1.65 -23.80
CA GLU A 63 -23.80 -1.69 -25.26
C GLU A 63 -23.17 -0.46 -25.95
N ASN A 64 -22.52 0.43 -25.19
CA ASN A 64 -21.96 1.72 -25.65
C ASN A 64 -22.97 2.63 -26.36
N LYS A 65 -24.26 2.50 -26.02
CA LYS A 65 -25.39 3.24 -26.62
C LYS A 65 -25.68 4.56 -25.90
N TYR A 66 -24.65 5.41 -25.81
CA TYR A 66 -24.71 6.64 -25.04
C TYR A 66 -25.69 7.67 -25.62
N ASN A 67 -25.76 7.78 -26.95
CA ASN A 67 -26.63 8.74 -27.64
C ASN A 67 -28.11 8.40 -27.44
N GLU A 68 -28.45 7.13 -27.64
CA GLU A 68 -29.81 6.60 -27.47
C GLU A 68 -30.30 6.78 -26.04
N PHE A 69 -29.39 6.60 -25.06
CA PHE A 69 -29.72 6.87 -23.67
C PHE A 69 -29.97 8.36 -23.42
N VAL A 70 -29.13 9.26 -23.95
CA VAL A 70 -29.37 10.71 -23.81
C VAL A 70 -30.70 11.13 -24.46
N ASP A 71 -31.06 10.56 -25.61
CA ASP A 71 -32.34 10.84 -26.28
C ASP A 71 -33.54 10.35 -25.45
N LEU A 72 -33.44 9.16 -24.85
CA LEU A 72 -34.42 8.66 -23.89
C LEU A 72 -34.59 9.63 -22.71
N LEU A 73 -33.49 10.07 -22.09
CA LEU A 73 -33.50 10.96 -20.94
C LEU A 73 -34.10 12.33 -21.28
N ASN A 74 -33.76 12.90 -22.45
CA ASN A 74 -34.37 14.13 -22.94
C ASN A 74 -35.88 13.99 -23.16
N SER A 75 -36.33 12.84 -23.66
CA SER A 75 -37.75 12.53 -23.81
C SER A 75 -38.46 12.48 -22.44
N ILE A 76 -37.84 11.87 -21.44
CA ILE A 76 -38.37 11.82 -20.06
C ILE A 76 -38.49 13.23 -19.46
N ILE A 77 -37.47 14.08 -19.61
CA ILE A 77 -37.50 15.48 -19.14
C ILE A 77 -38.69 16.23 -19.73
N ASN A 78 -38.95 16.06 -21.03
CA ASN A 78 -40.05 16.73 -21.73
C ASN A 78 -41.43 16.24 -21.26
N GLN A 79 -41.54 14.97 -20.85
CA GLN A 79 -42.81 14.36 -20.45
C GLN A 79 -43.10 14.49 -18.94
N LYS A 80 -42.07 14.48 -18.09
CA LYS A 80 -42.19 14.47 -16.63
C LYS A 80 -41.12 15.36 -16.00
N LYS A 81 -41.45 16.65 -15.82
CA LYS A 81 -40.52 17.65 -15.26
C LYS A 81 -40.00 17.31 -13.87
N GLU A 82 -40.72 16.50 -13.09
CA GLU A 82 -40.28 16.09 -11.74
C GLU A 82 -39.00 15.24 -11.76
N PHE A 83 -38.69 14.56 -12.87
CA PHE A 83 -37.46 13.78 -13.02
C PHE A 83 -36.31 14.55 -13.66
N THR A 84 -36.44 15.88 -13.78
CA THR A 84 -35.43 16.71 -14.44
C THR A 84 -34.06 16.57 -13.76
N GLY A 85 -34.00 16.53 -12.43
CA GLY A 85 -32.75 16.37 -11.69
C GLY A 85 -32.04 15.06 -12.03
N GLN A 86 -32.71 13.93 -11.82
CA GLN A 86 -32.16 12.60 -12.10
C GLN A 86 -31.79 12.44 -13.57
N ALA A 87 -32.67 12.83 -14.50
CA ALA A 87 -32.39 12.69 -15.91
C ALA A 87 -31.16 13.52 -16.34
N ASN A 88 -30.99 14.74 -15.83
CA ASN A 88 -29.80 15.54 -16.12
C ASN A 88 -28.52 14.94 -15.50
N PHE A 89 -28.60 14.33 -14.32
CA PHE A 89 -27.47 13.56 -13.76
C PHE A 89 -27.04 12.44 -14.72
N TYR A 90 -27.97 11.61 -15.17
CA TYR A 90 -27.65 10.49 -16.07
C TYR A 90 -27.21 10.96 -17.48
N ILE A 91 -27.68 12.12 -17.96
CA ILE A 91 -27.14 12.73 -19.20
C ILE A 91 -25.66 13.10 -19.00
N ALA A 92 -25.33 13.79 -17.91
CA ALA A 92 -23.94 14.14 -17.61
C ALA A 92 -23.05 12.90 -17.49
N LEU A 93 -23.50 11.90 -16.74
CA LEU A 93 -22.78 10.64 -16.55
C LEU A 93 -22.60 9.91 -17.90
N SER A 94 -23.62 9.87 -18.75
CA SER A 94 -23.57 9.25 -20.08
C SER A 94 -22.53 9.93 -20.97
N ARG A 95 -22.55 11.27 -21.07
CA ARG A 95 -21.58 12.01 -21.89
C ARG A 95 -20.17 11.92 -21.36
N TYR A 96 -19.99 11.92 -20.04
CA TYR A 96 -18.68 11.70 -19.43
C TYR A 96 -18.11 10.33 -19.80
N ASN A 97 -18.90 9.25 -19.64
CA ASN A 97 -18.46 7.90 -20.03
C ASN A 97 -18.27 7.75 -21.53
N GLN A 98 -19.08 8.42 -22.36
CA GLN A 98 -18.88 8.42 -23.81
C GLN A 98 -17.54 9.04 -24.20
N LEU A 99 -17.16 10.18 -23.63
CA LEU A 99 -15.85 10.78 -23.90
C LEU A 99 -14.70 9.85 -23.50
N ARG A 100 -14.80 9.23 -22.31
CA ARG A 100 -13.84 8.22 -21.84
C ARG A 100 -13.74 7.04 -22.80
N HIS A 101 -14.87 6.50 -23.23
CA HIS A 101 -14.92 5.39 -24.19
C HIS A 101 -14.28 5.77 -25.54
N LEU A 102 -14.54 6.97 -26.05
CA LEU A 102 -13.94 7.47 -27.30
C LEU A 102 -12.42 7.62 -27.17
N GLU A 103 -11.92 8.08 -26.02
CA GLU A 103 -10.48 8.14 -25.73
C GLU A 103 -9.84 6.75 -25.65
N GLU A 104 -10.46 5.83 -24.90
CA GLU A 104 -9.97 4.47 -24.69
C GLU A 104 -9.98 3.65 -25.99
N THR A 105 -10.98 3.83 -26.84
CA THR A 105 -11.09 3.18 -28.16
C THR A 105 -10.38 3.94 -29.28
N GLN A 106 -9.80 5.10 -28.97
CA GLN A 106 -9.12 5.97 -29.96
C GLN A 106 -10.03 6.36 -31.13
N SER A 107 -11.32 6.55 -30.85
CA SER A 107 -12.35 6.96 -31.83
C SER A 107 -12.29 8.48 -32.08
N TRP A 108 -11.16 8.92 -32.64
CA TRP A 108 -10.79 10.34 -32.72
C TRP A 108 -11.71 11.19 -33.59
N ASP A 109 -12.29 10.62 -34.65
CA ASP A 109 -13.18 11.36 -35.54
C ASP A 109 -14.40 11.91 -34.78
N GLU A 110 -15.09 11.07 -34.01
CA GLU A 110 -16.21 11.54 -33.18
C GLU A 110 -15.72 12.41 -32.04
N TYR A 111 -14.62 12.03 -31.38
CA TYR A 111 -14.06 12.79 -30.26
C TYR A 111 -13.77 14.25 -30.63
N PHE A 112 -13.15 14.50 -31.78
CA PHE A 112 -12.83 15.87 -32.21
C PHE A 112 -14.03 16.59 -32.85
N ASN A 113 -14.89 15.88 -33.59
CA ASN A 113 -16.04 16.51 -34.25
C ASN A 113 -17.17 16.86 -33.28
N LYS A 114 -17.36 16.07 -32.20
CA LYS A 114 -18.47 16.19 -31.26
C LYS A 114 -18.05 16.40 -29.81
N GLY A 115 -16.78 16.23 -29.47
CA GLY A 115 -16.34 16.29 -28.08
C GLY A 115 -16.65 17.62 -27.38
N ASN A 116 -16.57 18.75 -28.08
CA ASN A 116 -16.93 20.05 -27.48
C ASN A 116 -18.43 20.13 -27.13
N ASP A 117 -19.29 19.58 -27.98
CA ASP A 117 -20.73 19.50 -27.70
C ASP A 117 -20.99 18.59 -26.50
N TYR A 118 -20.29 17.46 -26.41
CA TYR A 118 -20.40 16.54 -25.28
C TYR A 118 -19.91 17.17 -23.98
N ARG A 119 -18.75 17.85 -23.99
CA ARG A 119 -18.21 18.59 -22.84
C ARG A 119 -19.19 19.67 -22.35
N ALA A 120 -19.79 20.43 -23.28
CA ALA A 120 -20.80 21.42 -22.93
C ALA A 120 -22.03 20.78 -22.28
N GLN A 121 -22.51 19.65 -22.82
CA GLN A 121 -23.64 18.90 -22.25
C GLN A 121 -23.34 18.34 -20.86
N ILE A 122 -22.10 17.91 -20.57
CA ILE A 122 -21.70 17.48 -19.22
C ILE A 122 -21.88 18.65 -18.26
N VAL A 123 -21.26 19.79 -18.53
CA VAL A 123 -21.30 20.97 -17.64
C VAL A 123 -22.73 21.45 -17.43
N GLU A 124 -23.50 21.61 -18.50
CA GLU A 124 -24.88 22.07 -18.43
C GLU A 124 -25.77 21.10 -17.63
N SER A 125 -25.65 19.80 -17.89
CA SER A 125 -26.50 18.80 -17.24
C SER A 125 -26.13 18.58 -15.78
N VAL A 126 -24.84 18.60 -15.43
CA VAL A 126 -24.40 18.59 -14.02
C VAL A 126 -25.00 19.78 -13.27
N GLN A 127 -24.89 20.99 -13.81
CA GLN A 127 -25.41 22.20 -13.16
C GLN A 127 -26.93 22.15 -12.97
N LYS A 128 -27.67 21.69 -14.00
CA LYS A 128 -29.13 21.49 -13.91
C LYS A 128 -29.50 20.44 -12.88
N SER A 129 -28.75 19.34 -12.81
CA SER A 129 -28.95 18.29 -11.81
C SER A 129 -28.75 18.83 -10.39
N ILE A 130 -27.59 19.45 -10.12
CA ILE A 130 -27.26 20.04 -8.81
C ILE A 130 -28.31 21.07 -8.38
N SER A 131 -28.83 21.87 -9.32
CA SER A 131 -29.84 22.90 -9.03
C SER A 131 -31.23 22.33 -8.76
N ALA A 132 -31.53 21.12 -9.25
CA ALA A 132 -32.84 20.48 -9.14
C ALA A 132 -32.93 19.49 -7.98
N LEU A 133 -31.81 18.88 -7.59
CA LEU A 133 -31.73 17.93 -6.49
C LEU A 133 -31.66 18.63 -5.13
N THR A 134 -32.16 17.97 -4.10
CA THR A 134 -32.12 18.49 -2.72
C THR A 134 -30.87 17.99 -1.99
N ALA A 135 -30.50 18.63 -0.88
CA ALA A 135 -29.35 18.21 -0.06
C ALA A 135 -29.50 16.80 0.53
N GLU A 136 -30.72 16.30 0.65
CA GLU A 136 -31.02 14.96 1.16
C GLU A 136 -30.93 13.88 0.07
N ASP A 137 -30.92 14.27 -1.21
CA ASP A 137 -30.89 13.33 -2.33
C ASP A 137 -29.47 12.76 -2.54
N PRO A 138 -29.27 11.43 -2.44
CA PRO A 138 -27.96 10.82 -2.64
C PRO A 138 -27.33 11.17 -4.00
N LEU A 139 -28.15 11.38 -5.05
CA LEU A 139 -27.66 11.70 -6.40
C LEU A 139 -26.98 13.06 -6.48
N LEU A 140 -27.20 13.95 -5.50
CA LEU A 140 -26.49 15.23 -5.47
C LEU A 140 -24.98 15.03 -5.28
N LEU A 141 -24.58 14.03 -4.48
CA LEU A 141 -23.18 13.66 -4.32
C LEU A 141 -22.58 13.12 -5.61
N ASP A 142 -23.29 12.20 -6.27
CA ASP A 142 -22.81 11.61 -7.52
C ASP A 142 -22.72 12.67 -8.64
N ALA A 143 -23.65 13.64 -8.68
CA ALA A 143 -23.59 14.75 -9.63
C ALA A 143 -22.35 15.63 -9.42
N LYS A 144 -22.03 15.99 -8.16
CA LYS A 144 -20.80 16.73 -7.82
C LYS A 144 -19.54 15.91 -8.08
N LEU A 145 -19.59 14.60 -7.88
CA LEU A 145 -18.48 13.70 -8.21
C LEU A 145 -18.21 13.67 -9.72
N VAL A 146 -19.24 13.58 -10.55
CA VAL A 146 -19.09 13.68 -12.02
C VAL A 146 -18.51 15.03 -12.42
N ALA A 147 -18.98 16.12 -11.80
CA ALA A 147 -18.43 17.46 -12.03
C ALA A 147 -16.91 17.49 -11.76
N TRP A 148 -16.50 17.00 -10.59
CA TRP A 148 -15.11 16.97 -10.20
C TRP A 148 -14.25 16.08 -11.11
N LYS A 149 -14.69 14.84 -11.40
CA LYS A 149 -13.99 13.93 -12.32
C LYS A 149 -13.77 14.57 -13.68
N PHE A 150 -14.80 15.24 -14.20
CA PHE A 150 -14.71 15.96 -15.46
C PHE A 150 -13.63 17.06 -15.42
N HIS A 151 -13.70 17.97 -14.44
CA HIS A 151 -12.72 19.05 -14.32
C HIS A 151 -11.30 18.54 -14.07
N ARG A 152 -11.16 17.49 -13.24
CA ARG A 152 -9.88 16.82 -12.96
C ARG A 152 -9.26 16.22 -14.21
N ASP A 153 -10.06 15.51 -15.02
CA ASP A 153 -9.59 14.89 -16.26
C ASP A 153 -9.24 15.94 -17.34
N GLN A 154 -9.91 17.10 -17.35
CA GLN A 154 -9.54 18.23 -18.22
C GLN A 154 -8.31 19.01 -17.74
N GLN A 155 -7.85 18.76 -16.51
CA GLN A 155 -6.78 19.54 -15.85
C GLN A 155 -7.04 21.06 -15.87
N ASP A 156 -8.32 21.46 -15.77
CA ASP A 156 -8.69 22.87 -15.80
C ASP A 156 -8.53 23.53 -14.42
N ASN A 157 -8.77 24.84 -14.33
CA ASN A 157 -8.63 25.57 -13.07
C ASN A 157 -9.81 25.40 -12.09
N LEU A 158 -10.83 24.62 -12.45
CA LEU A 158 -12.04 24.42 -11.65
C LEU A 158 -11.99 23.14 -10.82
N HIS A 159 -11.05 22.22 -11.10
CA HIS A 159 -11.01 20.93 -10.41
C HIS A 159 -10.88 21.06 -8.88
N GLU A 160 -10.02 21.95 -8.37
CA GLU A 160 -9.88 22.18 -6.91
C GLU A 160 -11.18 22.71 -6.28
N ALA A 161 -11.81 23.72 -6.91
CA ALA A 161 -13.06 24.28 -6.42
C ALA A 161 -14.21 23.25 -6.43
N SER A 162 -14.25 22.39 -7.47
CA SER A 162 -15.24 21.30 -7.54
C SER A 162 -14.97 20.18 -6.51
N LEU A 163 -13.70 19.95 -6.16
CA LEU A 163 -13.33 19.00 -5.11
C LEU A 163 -13.78 19.50 -3.74
N ASP A 164 -13.53 20.77 -3.43
CA ASP A 164 -13.97 21.39 -2.18
C ASP A 164 -15.50 21.37 -2.03
N ASP A 165 -16.22 21.63 -3.13
CA ASP A 165 -17.69 21.57 -3.17
C ASP A 165 -18.20 20.14 -2.95
N LEU A 166 -17.57 19.14 -3.57
CA LEU A 166 -17.87 17.71 -3.36
C LEU A 166 -17.63 17.30 -1.90
N MET A 167 -16.49 17.67 -1.31
CA MET A 167 -16.15 17.36 0.08
C MET A 167 -17.12 18.01 1.07
N SER A 168 -17.50 19.26 0.81
CA SER A 168 -18.48 19.99 1.62
C SER A 168 -19.85 19.31 1.58
N GLN A 169 -20.29 18.88 0.39
CA GLN A 169 -21.54 18.14 0.24
C GLN A 169 -21.48 16.78 0.93
N ALA A 170 -20.38 16.04 0.83
CA ALA A 170 -20.23 14.73 1.48
C ALA A 170 -20.31 14.86 3.00
N THR A 171 -19.74 15.93 3.55
CA THR A 171 -19.86 16.26 4.97
C THR A 171 -21.30 16.57 5.36
N ALA A 172 -22.01 17.43 4.60
CA ALA A 172 -23.42 17.74 4.86
C ALA A 172 -24.32 16.51 4.75
N SER A 173 -24.12 15.68 3.72
CA SER A 173 -24.86 14.44 3.50
C SER A 173 -24.63 13.39 4.60
N SER A 174 -23.55 13.52 5.39
CA SER A 174 -23.26 12.63 6.52
C SER A 174 -24.21 12.79 7.71
N GLU A 175 -25.11 13.77 7.70
CA GLU A 175 -26.18 13.89 8.70
C GLU A 175 -27.28 12.82 8.49
N ASN A 176 -27.40 12.26 7.30
CA ASN A 176 -28.38 11.23 6.97
C ASN A 176 -27.69 9.90 6.67
N ILE A 177 -28.00 8.88 7.48
CA ILE A 177 -27.40 7.56 7.32
C ILE A 177 -27.66 6.89 5.97
N ASN A 178 -28.78 7.21 5.31
CA ASN A 178 -29.12 6.63 4.01
C ASN A 178 -28.11 7.05 2.92
N ASN A 179 -27.30 8.09 3.16
CA ASN A 179 -26.25 8.54 2.25
C ASN A 179 -24.91 7.80 2.43
N ALA A 180 -24.80 6.85 3.38
CA ALA A 180 -23.56 6.12 3.61
C ALA A 180 -23.02 5.44 2.34
N PRO A 181 -23.83 4.75 1.50
CA PRO A 181 -23.34 4.17 0.25
C PRO A 181 -22.76 5.20 -0.73
N ALA A 182 -23.40 6.36 -0.87
CA ALA A 182 -22.94 7.43 -1.75
C ALA A 182 -21.61 8.03 -1.26
N ILE A 183 -21.47 8.29 0.04
CA ILE A 183 -20.20 8.78 0.63
C ILE A 183 -19.07 7.77 0.40
N LYS A 184 -19.36 6.47 0.56
CA LYS A 184 -18.38 5.41 0.26
C LYS A 184 -17.98 5.43 -1.23
N ASN A 185 -18.95 5.54 -2.14
CA ASN A 185 -18.68 5.61 -3.58
C ASN A 185 -17.76 6.77 -3.91
N VAL A 186 -18.03 7.97 -3.37
CA VAL A 186 -17.16 9.14 -3.56
C VAL A 186 -15.76 8.87 -3.03
N ALA A 187 -15.63 8.29 -1.83
CA ALA A 187 -14.33 7.94 -1.25
C ALA A 187 -13.53 6.96 -2.13
N ASP A 188 -14.18 5.91 -2.64
CA ASP A 188 -13.57 4.93 -3.54
C ASP A 188 -13.07 5.59 -4.84
N GLN A 189 -13.85 6.53 -5.39
CA GLN A 189 -13.50 7.24 -6.61
C GLN A 189 -12.35 8.23 -6.39
N LEU A 190 -12.36 8.98 -5.28
CA LEU A 190 -11.24 9.84 -4.88
C LEU A 190 -9.95 9.03 -4.71
N GLN A 191 -10.03 7.86 -4.06
CA GLN A 191 -8.88 6.97 -3.89
C GLN A 191 -8.33 6.49 -5.23
N ALA A 192 -9.20 6.06 -6.16
CA ALA A 192 -8.81 5.61 -7.48
C ALA A 192 -8.12 6.71 -8.33
N TYR A 193 -8.47 7.97 -8.09
CA TYR A 193 -7.87 9.15 -8.72
C TYR A 193 -6.61 9.68 -8.00
N GLY A 194 -6.19 9.04 -6.90
CA GLY A 194 -5.01 9.41 -6.15
C GLY A 194 -5.23 10.46 -5.05
N GLU A 195 -6.47 10.90 -4.79
CA GLU A 195 -6.84 11.86 -3.75
C GLU A 195 -6.91 11.20 -2.35
N LYS A 196 -5.83 10.53 -1.95
CA LYS A 196 -5.80 9.63 -0.78
C LYS A 196 -6.24 10.28 0.53
N LEU A 197 -5.79 11.52 0.80
CA LEU A 197 -6.14 12.21 2.05
C LEU A 197 -7.63 12.53 2.14
N LYS A 198 -8.25 12.92 1.01
CA LYS A 198 -9.68 13.23 0.94
C LYS A 198 -10.52 11.96 0.97
N ALA A 199 -10.09 10.90 0.29
CA ALA A 199 -10.71 9.58 0.39
C ALA A 199 -10.74 9.08 1.84
N LYS A 200 -9.61 9.18 2.56
CA LYS A 200 -9.50 8.83 3.98
C LYS A 200 -10.46 9.61 4.88
N GLU A 201 -10.66 10.90 4.61
CA GLU A 201 -11.63 11.73 5.33
C GLU A 201 -13.07 11.21 5.12
N LEU A 202 -13.45 10.91 3.88
CA LEU A 202 -14.78 10.37 3.58
C LEU A 202 -14.99 8.95 4.09
N TYR A 203 -13.97 8.10 4.09
CA TYR A 203 -14.06 6.78 4.71
C TYR A 203 -14.33 6.88 6.22
N ARG A 204 -13.78 7.89 6.92
CA ARG A 204 -14.12 8.15 8.32
C ARG A 204 -15.57 8.58 8.49
N LEU A 205 -16.08 9.46 7.61
CA LEU A 205 -17.51 9.85 7.63
C LEU A 205 -18.41 8.64 7.40
N TYR A 206 -18.14 7.85 6.37
CA TYR A 206 -18.86 6.61 6.08
C TYR A 206 -18.86 5.66 7.27
N SER A 207 -17.69 5.42 7.86
CA SER A 207 -17.54 4.55 9.01
C SER A 207 -18.33 5.08 10.22
N GLY A 208 -18.33 6.41 10.44
CA GLY A 208 -19.15 7.09 11.46
C GLY A 208 -20.65 6.93 11.25
N LEU A 209 -21.12 6.91 10.00
CA LEU A 209 -22.52 6.61 9.69
C LEU A 209 -22.90 5.16 10.03
N LEU A 210 -22.01 4.20 9.77
CA LEU A 210 -22.24 2.81 10.16
C LEU A 210 -22.42 2.67 11.68
N LEU A 211 -21.73 3.49 12.48
CA LEU A 211 -21.93 3.58 13.93
C LEU A 211 -23.31 4.11 14.31
N ALA A 212 -23.72 5.22 13.70
CA ALA A 212 -25.02 5.85 13.98
C ALA A 212 -26.19 4.92 13.63
N GLY A 213 -26.01 4.01 12.68
CA GLY A 213 -27.03 3.10 12.16
C GLY A 213 -27.42 1.91 13.00
N ASN A 214 -26.90 1.78 14.23
CA ASN A 214 -27.05 0.58 15.03
C ASN A 214 -26.56 -0.70 14.31
N ALA A 215 -25.57 -0.60 13.41
CA ALA A 215 -24.97 -1.77 12.77
C ALA A 215 -24.51 -2.78 13.83
N LYS A 216 -24.75 -4.08 13.63
CA LYS A 216 -24.37 -5.09 14.64
C LYS A 216 -22.85 -5.22 14.72
N ASP A 217 -22.36 -5.77 15.83
CA ASP A 217 -20.93 -6.01 16.07
C ASP A 217 -20.35 -6.96 15.03
N GLU A 218 -21.13 -7.97 14.64
CA GLU A 218 -20.77 -8.94 13.61
C GLU A 218 -20.69 -8.30 12.22
N ASP A 219 -21.61 -7.38 11.91
CA ASP A 219 -21.64 -6.70 10.61
C ASP A 219 -20.41 -5.81 10.42
N LEU A 220 -20.04 -5.02 11.43
CA LEU A 220 -18.84 -4.18 11.37
C LEU A 220 -17.57 -5.00 11.22
N LEU A 221 -17.41 -6.07 12.00
CA LEU A 221 -16.25 -6.95 11.89
C LEU A 221 -16.18 -7.62 10.52
N SER A 222 -17.33 -8.04 9.97
CA SER A 222 -17.42 -8.64 8.64
C SER A 222 -17.03 -7.63 7.55
N SER A 223 -17.55 -6.40 7.62
CA SER A 223 -17.22 -5.32 6.70
C SER A 223 -15.73 -4.97 6.72
N ALA A 224 -15.14 -4.81 7.92
CA ALA A 224 -13.71 -4.52 8.04
C ALA A 224 -12.86 -5.62 7.39
N LYS A 225 -13.19 -6.89 7.64
CA LYS A 225 -12.51 -8.03 7.00
C LYS A 225 -12.70 -8.06 5.47
N SER A 226 -13.87 -7.67 4.96
CA SER A 226 -14.10 -7.57 3.52
C SER A 226 -13.18 -6.51 2.92
N PHE A 227 -13.16 -5.31 3.50
CA PHE A 227 -12.30 -4.23 3.00
C PHE A 227 -10.83 -4.58 3.02
N TYR A 228 -10.36 -5.30 4.05
CA TYR A 228 -9.00 -5.85 4.06
C TYR A 228 -8.76 -6.78 2.85
N LYS A 229 -9.66 -7.72 2.59
CA LYS A 229 -9.53 -8.67 1.47
C LYS A 229 -9.56 -7.96 0.10
N ASP A 230 -10.31 -6.87 0.02
CA ASP A 230 -10.46 -6.06 -1.19
C ASP A 230 -9.24 -5.12 -1.42
N GLY A 231 -8.24 -5.15 -0.53
CA GLY A 231 -7.06 -4.27 -0.63
C GLY A 231 -7.26 -2.87 -0.08
N ASN A 232 -8.44 -2.55 0.45
CA ASN A 232 -8.76 -1.24 1.00
C ASN A 232 -8.40 -1.16 2.50
N LEU A 233 -7.10 -1.03 2.77
CA LEU A 233 -6.57 -0.97 4.14
C LEU A 233 -7.15 0.20 4.93
N GLU A 234 -7.22 1.40 4.34
CA GLU A 234 -7.72 2.60 5.04
C GLU A 234 -9.14 2.44 5.57
N LEU A 235 -10.02 1.85 4.75
CA LEU A 235 -11.40 1.61 5.16
C LEU A 235 -11.50 0.45 6.15
N SER A 236 -10.71 -0.62 5.95
CA SER A 236 -10.62 -1.71 6.91
C SER A 236 -10.23 -1.22 8.30
N GLU A 237 -9.16 -0.41 8.40
CA GLU A 237 -8.69 0.22 9.63
C GLU A 237 -9.77 1.08 10.27
N SER A 238 -10.42 1.93 9.47
CA SER A 238 -11.46 2.84 9.96
C SER A 238 -12.64 2.09 10.57
N VAL A 239 -13.07 0.97 9.96
CA VAL A 239 -14.16 0.14 10.49
C VAL A 239 -13.70 -0.69 11.70
N TYR A 240 -12.46 -1.21 11.70
CA TYR A 240 -11.88 -1.89 12.86
C TYR A 240 -11.76 -0.96 14.08
N ASP A 241 -11.25 0.26 13.90
CA ASP A 241 -11.15 1.27 14.95
C ASP A 241 -12.50 1.52 15.63
N ILE A 242 -13.53 1.63 14.81
CA ILE A 242 -14.91 1.80 15.26
C ILE A 242 -15.41 0.61 16.04
N TYR A 243 -15.22 -0.60 15.49
CA TYR A 243 -15.65 -1.84 16.13
C TYR A 243 -14.99 -2.00 17.50
N ILE A 244 -13.67 -1.78 17.56
CA ILE A 244 -12.86 -1.85 18.77
C ILE A 244 -13.29 -0.78 19.78
N LYS A 245 -13.44 0.48 19.35
CA LYS A 245 -13.91 1.58 20.21
C LYS A 245 -15.24 1.22 20.85
N ARG A 246 -16.19 0.69 20.06
CA ARG A 246 -17.52 0.30 20.54
C ARG A 246 -17.46 -0.85 21.55
N LEU A 247 -16.61 -1.85 21.33
CA LEU A 247 -16.38 -2.92 22.31
C LEU A 247 -15.90 -2.35 23.66
N ILE A 248 -14.93 -1.43 23.61
CA ILE A 248 -14.36 -0.82 24.81
C ILE A 248 -15.40 0.06 25.53
N GLU A 249 -16.09 0.95 24.81
CA GLU A 249 -17.06 1.89 25.38
C GLU A 249 -18.30 1.19 25.95
N ARG A 250 -18.69 0.04 25.40
CA ARG A 250 -19.77 -0.80 25.97
C ARG A 250 -19.32 -1.64 27.17
N GLY A 251 -18.06 -1.51 27.61
CA GLY A 251 -17.52 -2.24 28.74
C GLY A 251 -17.38 -3.73 28.49
N ALA A 252 -17.07 -4.15 27.26
CA ALA A 252 -16.79 -5.55 26.97
C ALA A 252 -15.63 -6.05 27.84
N PRO A 253 -15.73 -7.26 28.44
CA PRO A 253 -14.67 -7.82 29.28
C PRO A 253 -13.33 -7.92 28.53
N LYS A 254 -12.23 -7.72 29.26
CA LYS A 254 -10.87 -7.78 28.68
C LYS A 254 -10.60 -9.12 27.99
N GLU A 255 -11.16 -10.19 28.52
CA GLU A 255 -11.07 -11.57 28.01
C GLU A 255 -11.72 -11.73 26.63
N LYS A 256 -12.60 -10.80 26.23
CA LYS A 256 -13.18 -10.74 24.87
C LYS A 256 -12.48 -9.70 24.00
N THR A 257 -12.15 -8.55 24.55
CA THR A 257 -11.58 -7.43 23.79
C THR A 257 -10.13 -7.67 23.37
N ILE A 258 -9.29 -8.19 24.27
CA ILE A 258 -7.85 -8.42 23.98
C ILE A 258 -7.65 -9.42 22.83
N PRO A 259 -8.34 -10.58 22.78
CA PRO A 259 -8.21 -11.48 21.63
C PRO A 259 -8.57 -10.84 20.29
N VAL A 260 -9.61 -10.00 20.25
CA VAL A 260 -9.99 -9.25 19.04
C VAL A 260 -8.86 -8.31 18.61
N LEU A 261 -8.26 -7.58 19.56
CA LEU A 261 -7.13 -6.71 19.27
C LEU A 261 -5.91 -7.48 18.78
N ILE A 262 -5.59 -8.63 19.40
CA ILE A 262 -4.47 -9.48 18.97
C ILE A 262 -4.68 -9.97 17.54
N GLU A 263 -5.86 -10.47 17.20
CA GLU A 263 -6.14 -10.93 15.84
C GLU A 263 -6.14 -9.78 14.83
N THR A 264 -6.56 -8.58 15.24
CA THR A 264 -6.44 -7.37 14.41
C THR A 264 -4.97 -7.00 14.19
N ALA A 265 -4.14 -6.96 15.24
CA ALA A 265 -2.72 -6.67 15.12
C ALA A 265 -2.02 -7.69 14.21
N LYS A 266 -2.30 -9.00 14.38
CA LYS A 266 -1.75 -10.05 13.52
C LYS A 266 -2.20 -9.93 12.06
N LEU A 267 -3.41 -9.44 11.81
CA LEU A 267 -3.93 -9.26 10.46
C LEU A 267 -3.11 -8.20 9.72
N PHE A 268 -2.87 -7.05 10.35
CA PHE A 268 -2.18 -5.90 9.74
C PHE A 268 -0.65 -5.90 9.89
N SER A 269 -0.10 -6.79 10.73
CA SER A 269 1.36 -6.91 10.91
C SER A 269 2.05 -7.22 9.60
N TYR A 270 3.25 -6.69 9.42
CA TYR A 270 4.08 -6.95 8.24
C TYR A 270 4.24 -8.45 7.95
N LYS A 271 3.98 -8.83 6.70
CA LYS A 271 4.27 -10.15 6.11
C LYS A 271 4.63 -9.95 4.64
N ASP A 272 5.62 -10.70 4.17
CA ASP A 272 6.06 -10.59 2.77
C ASP A 272 4.91 -10.84 1.79
N GLY A 273 4.81 -9.98 0.77
CA GLY A 273 3.79 -10.06 -0.28
C GLY A 273 2.34 -9.92 0.19
N SER A 274 2.10 -9.55 1.45
CA SER A 274 0.76 -9.38 2.02
C SER A 274 0.44 -7.91 2.27
N LEU A 275 -0.86 -7.60 2.26
CA LEU A 275 -1.34 -6.32 2.76
C LEU A 275 -0.93 -6.17 4.23
N SER A 276 -0.39 -5.02 4.60
CA SER A 276 0.00 -4.72 5.97
C SER A 276 0.02 -3.21 6.21
N ASP A 277 -0.20 -2.81 7.44
CA ASP A 277 0.05 -1.45 7.92
C ASP A 277 0.76 -1.56 9.27
N PRO A 278 2.10 -1.48 9.29
CA PRO A 278 2.87 -1.57 10.52
C PRO A 278 2.57 -0.45 11.53
N VAL A 279 2.17 0.74 11.06
CA VAL A 279 1.86 1.90 11.91
C VAL A 279 0.53 1.69 12.63
N TYR A 280 -0.49 1.25 11.91
CA TYR A 280 -1.78 0.87 12.48
C TYR A 280 -1.63 -0.33 13.43
N THR A 281 -0.81 -1.31 13.07
CA THR A 281 -0.50 -2.46 13.92
C THR A 281 0.06 -2.03 15.28
N GLU A 282 1.02 -1.09 15.31
CA GLU A 282 1.56 -0.57 16.58
C GLU A 282 0.50 0.20 17.38
N LYS A 283 -0.40 0.93 16.73
CA LYS A 283 -1.55 1.54 17.42
C LYS A 283 -2.39 0.48 18.13
N ILE A 284 -2.64 -0.66 17.50
CA ILE A 284 -3.38 -1.77 18.13
C ILE A 284 -2.56 -2.41 19.27
N PHE A 285 -1.26 -2.62 19.11
CA PHE A 285 -0.41 -3.11 20.19
C PHE A 285 -0.41 -2.19 21.42
N LYS A 286 -0.34 -0.87 21.23
CA LYS A 286 -0.48 0.10 22.33
C LYS A 286 -1.84 0.00 23.04
N GLN A 287 -2.92 -0.31 22.33
CA GLN A 287 -4.23 -0.55 22.95
C GLN A 287 -4.28 -1.86 23.75
N ILE A 288 -3.66 -2.93 23.24
CA ILE A 288 -3.51 -4.20 23.97
C ILE A 288 -2.78 -3.95 25.30
N GLU A 289 -1.65 -3.23 25.23
CA GLU A 289 -0.86 -2.87 26.42
C GLU A 289 -1.64 -1.97 27.38
N GLY A 290 -2.36 -0.95 26.87
CA GLY A 290 -3.17 -0.06 27.70
C GLY A 290 -4.30 -0.77 28.45
N LEU A 291 -4.90 -1.82 27.87
CA LEU A 291 -5.98 -2.58 28.49
C LEU A 291 -5.48 -3.71 29.39
N GLY A 292 -4.50 -4.48 28.94
CA GLY A 292 -4.04 -5.71 29.58
C GLY A 292 -2.71 -5.60 30.34
N GLY A 293 -1.95 -4.54 30.08
CA GLY A 293 -0.58 -4.38 30.56
C GLY A 293 0.42 -5.25 29.81
N LYS A 294 1.71 -5.12 30.17
CA LYS A 294 2.80 -5.89 29.56
C LYS A 294 2.64 -7.40 29.72
N ALA A 295 1.97 -7.87 30.76
CA ALA A 295 1.75 -9.29 31.01
C ALA A 295 0.90 -9.99 29.92
N THR A 296 0.13 -9.23 29.13
CA THR A 296 -0.67 -9.77 28.02
C THR A 296 0.16 -10.26 26.84
N PHE A 297 1.38 -9.75 26.68
CA PHE A 297 2.25 -10.15 25.57
C PHE A 297 2.97 -11.46 25.90
N ASP A 298 2.67 -12.53 25.18
CA ASP A 298 3.53 -13.69 25.18
C ASP A 298 4.79 -13.46 24.31
N GLU A 299 5.69 -14.44 24.31
CA GLU A 299 6.93 -14.40 23.53
C GLU A 299 6.67 -14.12 22.04
N GLN A 300 5.68 -14.80 21.45
CA GLN A 300 5.39 -14.72 20.02
C GLN A 300 4.81 -13.36 19.63
N LEU A 301 3.89 -12.84 20.44
CA LEU A 301 3.24 -11.56 20.20
C LEU A 301 4.22 -10.40 20.36
N LEU A 302 5.11 -10.47 21.35
CA LEU A 302 6.12 -9.45 21.57
C LEU A 302 7.17 -9.46 20.44
N TYR A 303 7.54 -10.65 19.95
CA TYR A 303 8.42 -10.77 18.80
C TYR A 303 7.77 -10.22 17.53
N LEU A 304 6.49 -10.53 17.31
CA LEU A 304 5.72 -9.96 16.21
C LEU A 304 5.69 -8.42 16.26
N ARG A 305 5.47 -7.84 17.45
CA ARG A 305 5.52 -6.38 17.64
C ARG A 305 6.89 -5.81 17.30
N ALA A 306 7.96 -6.39 17.83
CA ALA A 306 9.32 -5.93 17.60
C ALA A 306 9.71 -6.01 16.10
N TYR A 307 9.39 -7.13 15.45
CA TYR A 307 9.61 -7.34 14.02
C TYR A 307 8.78 -6.41 13.14
N ASN A 308 7.52 -6.16 13.50
CA ASN A 308 6.67 -5.21 12.79
C ASN A 308 7.25 -3.78 12.87
N LEU A 309 7.74 -3.36 14.04
CA LEU A 309 8.41 -2.07 14.23
C LEU A 309 9.75 -1.98 13.49
N GLU A 310 10.51 -3.07 13.41
CA GLU A 310 11.73 -3.17 12.59
C GLU A 310 11.40 -2.87 11.12
N LYS A 311 10.36 -3.52 10.56
CA LYS A 311 9.97 -3.32 9.16
C LYS A 311 9.32 -1.96 8.91
N ALA A 312 8.75 -1.34 9.94
CA ALA A 312 8.35 0.07 9.93
C ALA A 312 9.52 1.06 10.03
N LYS A 313 10.75 0.57 10.27
CA LYS A 313 11.97 1.35 10.56
C LYS A 313 11.84 2.26 11.79
N ASP A 314 10.94 1.95 12.73
CA ASP A 314 10.90 2.60 14.04
C ASP A 314 11.90 1.91 14.97
N TYR A 315 13.19 2.19 14.74
CA TYR A 315 14.29 1.49 15.41
C TYR A 315 14.32 1.73 16.93
N VAL A 316 13.80 2.87 17.41
CA VAL A 316 13.71 3.15 18.85
C VAL A 316 12.71 2.20 19.50
N LEU A 317 11.46 2.16 19.00
CA LEU A 317 10.44 1.29 19.57
C LEU A 317 10.74 -0.19 19.29
N SER A 318 11.31 -0.51 18.14
CA SER A 318 11.70 -1.88 17.79
C SER A 318 12.77 -2.42 18.76
N LYS A 319 13.81 -1.62 19.06
CA LYS A 319 14.81 -1.98 20.05
C LYS A 319 14.18 -2.27 21.41
N ASP A 320 13.33 -1.37 21.91
CA ASP A 320 12.71 -1.52 23.22
C ASP A 320 11.83 -2.78 23.29
N ALA A 321 11.09 -3.07 22.23
CA ALA A 321 10.28 -4.30 22.12
C ALA A 321 11.14 -5.57 22.06
N TYR A 322 12.26 -5.56 21.32
CA TYR A 322 13.22 -6.67 21.30
C TYR A 322 13.87 -6.88 22.67
N LEU A 323 14.26 -5.82 23.38
CA LEU A 323 14.82 -5.94 24.72
C LEU A 323 13.80 -6.45 25.74
N GLU A 324 12.50 -6.14 25.57
CA GLU A 324 11.44 -6.69 26.42
C GLU A 324 11.30 -8.21 26.26
N LEU A 325 11.62 -8.80 25.09
CA LEU A 325 11.60 -10.26 24.90
C LEU A 325 12.54 -11.00 25.85
N LEU A 326 13.57 -10.33 26.36
CA LEU A 326 14.54 -10.92 27.28
C LEU A 326 13.94 -11.31 28.63
N ARG A 327 12.68 -10.94 28.92
CA ARG A 327 11.89 -11.50 30.03
C ARG A 327 11.59 -12.99 29.87
N PHE A 328 11.71 -13.52 28.65
CA PHE A 328 11.59 -14.92 28.29
C PHE A 328 12.99 -15.48 28.00
N PRO A 329 13.80 -15.82 29.02
CA PRO A 329 15.21 -16.19 28.83
C PRO A 329 15.42 -17.45 27.98
N GLU A 330 14.44 -18.35 27.96
CA GLU A 330 14.43 -19.58 27.16
C GLU A 330 13.85 -19.36 25.75
N SER A 331 13.53 -18.12 25.39
CA SER A 331 13.00 -17.79 24.06
C SER A 331 14.00 -18.17 22.97
N VAL A 332 13.49 -18.79 21.91
CA VAL A 332 14.26 -19.09 20.70
C VAL A 332 14.71 -17.82 19.97
N TYR A 333 14.07 -16.68 20.25
CA TYR A 333 14.40 -15.37 19.69
C TYR A 333 15.34 -14.55 20.56
N SER A 334 15.72 -15.03 21.76
CA SER A 334 16.49 -14.23 22.73
C SER A 334 17.81 -13.69 22.15
N ASP A 335 18.56 -14.53 21.44
CA ASP A 335 19.83 -14.14 20.81
C ASP A 335 19.62 -13.22 19.60
N GLU A 336 18.55 -13.47 18.82
CA GLU A 336 18.14 -12.61 17.71
C GLU A 336 17.75 -11.21 18.20
N ALA A 337 16.90 -11.14 19.21
CA ALA A 337 16.44 -9.91 19.81
C ALA A 337 17.60 -9.07 20.35
N LEU A 338 18.55 -9.71 21.05
CA LEU A 338 19.72 -9.02 21.59
C LEU A 338 20.64 -8.50 20.49
N PHE A 339 20.86 -9.28 19.44
CA PHE A 339 21.67 -8.87 18.28
C PHE A 339 21.02 -7.70 17.53
N LYS A 340 19.72 -7.79 17.22
CA LYS A 340 18.99 -6.74 16.50
C LYS A 340 18.94 -5.44 17.29
N ALA A 341 18.67 -5.51 18.60
CA ALA A 341 18.73 -4.35 19.49
C ALA A 341 20.12 -3.68 19.46
N ALA A 342 21.20 -4.46 19.53
CA ALA A 342 22.56 -3.97 19.47
C ALA A 342 22.89 -3.33 18.10
N TYR A 343 22.39 -3.93 17.01
CA TYR A 343 22.56 -3.42 15.65
C TYR A 343 21.84 -2.08 15.45
N PHE A 344 20.62 -1.95 15.98
CA PHE A 344 19.87 -0.69 15.96
C PHE A 344 20.55 0.38 16.79
N ASP A 345 21.01 0.05 18.00
CA ASP A 345 21.79 0.99 18.82
C ASP A 345 23.02 1.50 18.05
N ALA A 346 23.78 0.61 17.40
CA ALA A 346 24.96 1.01 16.64
C ALA A 346 24.58 1.88 15.44
N TYR A 347 23.82 1.33 14.48
CA TYR A 347 23.82 1.86 13.12
C TYR A 347 22.66 2.82 12.83
N ALA A 348 21.54 2.65 13.53
CA ALA A 348 20.39 3.56 13.44
C ALA A 348 20.46 4.68 14.48
N LEU A 349 20.70 4.33 15.75
CA LEU A 349 20.64 5.28 16.87
C LEU A 349 21.99 5.92 17.21
N ARG A 350 23.10 5.44 16.62
CA ARG A 350 24.46 5.93 16.83
C ARG A 350 24.93 5.83 18.29
N ASP A 351 24.33 4.96 19.09
CA ASP A 351 24.74 4.64 20.45
C ASP A 351 25.74 3.49 20.46
N LEU A 352 27.01 3.81 20.15
CA LEU A 352 28.11 2.86 20.16
C LEU A 352 28.30 2.19 21.54
N LYS A 353 28.02 2.91 22.62
CA LYS A 353 28.21 2.38 23.97
C LYS A 353 27.16 1.31 24.27
N GLY A 354 25.88 1.63 24.08
CA GLY A 354 24.77 0.69 24.25
C GLY A 354 24.94 -0.54 23.35
N ALA A 355 25.29 -0.33 22.09
CA ALA A 355 25.54 -1.43 21.15
C ALA A 355 26.64 -2.39 21.63
N ARG A 356 27.77 -1.86 22.12
CA ARG A 356 28.87 -2.69 22.65
C ARG A 356 28.43 -3.50 23.85
N GLU A 357 27.73 -2.89 24.80
CA GLU A 357 27.22 -3.59 25.99
C GLU A 357 26.32 -4.79 25.60
N LEU A 358 25.45 -4.61 24.60
CA LEU A 358 24.56 -5.67 24.12
C LEU A 358 25.30 -6.75 23.32
N PHE A 359 26.21 -6.37 22.41
CA PHE A 359 27.03 -7.34 21.68
C PHE A 359 27.95 -8.12 22.62
N GLU A 360 28.52 -7.50 23.65
CA GLU A 360 29.35 -8.18 24.64
C GLU A 360 28.53 -9.16 25.48
N LYS A 361 27.33 -8.76 25.90
CA LYS A 361 26.39 -9.65 26.59
C LYS A 361 26.08 -10.89 25.76
N LEU A 362 25.88 -10.73 24.45
CA LEU A 362 25.66 -11.84 23.53
C LEU A 362 26.93 -12.71 23.38
N ALA A 363 28.10 -12.09 23.21
CA ALA A 363 29.39 -12.77 23.05
C ALA A 363 29.88 -13.53 24.29
N GLN A 364 29.36 -13.18 25.48
CA GLN A 364 29.65 -13.82 26.76
C GLN A 364 28.70 -14.98 27.07
N LYS A 365 27.60 -15.16 26.31
CA LYS A 365 26.66 -16.26 26.55
C LYS A 365 27.36 -17.61 26.36
N GLU A 366 27.40 -18.38 27.44
CA GLU A 366 27.85 -19.77 27.42
C GLU A 366 26.65 -20.66 27.12
N SER A 367 26.44 -20.95 25.84
CA SER A 367 25.41 -21.88 25.37
C SER A 367 26.08 -23.15 24.82
N PRO A 368 25.53 -24.35 25.08
CA PRO A 368 26.02 -25.59 24.48
C PRO A 368 25.91 -25.59 22.95
N ALA A 369 25.03 -24.77 22.37
CA ALA A 369 24.95 -24.51 20.94
C ALA A 369 25.21 -23.01 20.68
N VAL A 370 26.29 -22.71 19.96
CA VAL A 370 26.61 -21.34 19.54
C VAL A 370 25.61 -20.89 18.48
N SER A 371 24.94 -19.76 18.70
CA SER A 371 23.99 -19.18 17.74
C SER A 371 24.71 -18.35 16.66
N ALA A 372 24.08 -18.21 15.49
CA ALA A 372 24.58 -17.36 14.41
C ALA A 372 24.73 -15.89 14.86
N GLN A 373 23.83 -15.43 15.73
CA GLN A 373 23.85 -14.09 16.28
C GLN A 373 25.01 -13.88 17.26
N THR A 374 25.40 -14.90 18.03
CA THR A 374 26.63 -14.83 18.84
C THR A 374 27.88 -14.62 17.96
N ILE A 375 27.97 -15.37 16.86
CA ILE A 375 29.08 -15.22 15.89
C ILE A 375 29.06 -13.84 15.24
N SER A 376 27.89 -13.36 14.82
CA SER A 376 27.76 -12.04 14.18
C SER A 376 28.01 -10.90 15.17
N GLY A 377 27.60 -11.03 16.44
CA GLY A 377 27.93 -10.05 17.48
C GLY A 377 29.43 -9.93 17.74
N LEU A 378 30.18 -11.05 17.73
CA LEU A 378 31.65 -11.02 17.79
C LEU A 378 32.26 -10.34 16.56
N TYR A 379 31.70 -10.54 15.37
CA TYR A 379 32.15 -9.88 14.16
C TYR A 379 31.97 -8.37 14.27
N GLN A 380 30.80 -7.91 14.73
CA GLN A 380 30.50 -6.50 14.94
C GLN A 380 31.43 -5.87 15.98
N LEU A 381 31.69 -6.53 17.12
CA LEU A 381 32.66 -6.05 18.11
C LEU A 381 34.07 -5.88 17.53
N GLY A 382 34.52 -6.86 16.74
CA GLY A 382 35.81 -6.79 16.04
C GLY A 382 35.86 -5.64 15.05
N LEU A 383 34.78 -5.45 14.28
CA LEU A 383 34.67 -4.41 13.26
C LEU A 383 34.71 -3.01 13.87
N LEU A 384 33.94 -2.78 14.93
CA LEU A 384 33.92 -1.51 15.64
C LEU A 384 35.30 -1.20 16.26
N ALA A 385 35.97 -2.20 16.85
CA ALA A 385 37.33 -2.03 17.36
C ALA A 385 38.35 -1.71 16.26
N GLN A 386 38.24 -2.37 15.09
CA GLN A 386 39.12 -2.09 13.94
C GLN A 386 38.92 -0.68 13.42
N TRP A 387 37.68 -0.21 13.31
CA TRP A 387 37.35 1.15 12.86
C TRP A 387 37.88 2.23 13.80
N GLU A 388 37.82 2.01 15.12
CA GLU A 388 38.43 2.89 16.13
C GLU A 388 39.97 2.83 16.16
N GLY A 389 40.59 1.95 15.36
CA GLY A 389 42.04 1.76 15.32
C GLY A 389 42.60 0.87 16.43
N ASN A 390 41.75 0.22 17.24
CA ASN A 390 42.17 -0.75 18.25
C ASN A 390 42.38 -2.14 17.63
N LYS A 391 43.51 -2.28 16.92
CA LYS A 391 43.87 -3.51 16.19
C LYS A 391 43.98 -4.75 17.08
N GLU A 392 44.49 -4.60 18.30
CA GLU A 392 44.64 -5.70 19.26
C GLU A 392 43.28 -6.27 19.66
N LYS A 393 42.35 -5.38 20.03
CA LYS A 393 41.00 -5.78 20.43
C LYS A 393 40.20 -6.34 19.25
N ALA A 394 40.34 -5.75 18.06
CA ALA A 394 39.73 -6.26 16.84
C ALA A 394 40.15 -7.71 16.58
N LYS A 395 41.46 -7.98 16.63
CA LYS A 395 42.00 -9.32 16.46
C LYS A 395 41.49 -10.30 17.52
N GLU A 396 41.45 -9.88 18.79
CA GLU A 396 40.90 -10.70 19.89
C GLU A 396 39.46 -11.17 19.61
N TYR A 397 38.58 -10.27 19.15
CA TYR A 397 37.20 -10.63 18.84
C TYR A 397 37.08 -11.53 17.61
N TYR A 398 37.85 -11.27 16.54
CA TYR A 398 37.84 -12.13 15.36
C TYR A 398 38.39 -13.53 15.64
N ASP A 399 39.47 -13.65 16.41
CA ASP A 399 40.01 -14.95 16.82
C ASP A 399 39.00 -15.71 17.70
N LYS A 400 38.34 -15.01 18.64
CA LYS A 400 37.27 -15.59 19.46
C LYS A 400 36.08 -16.06 18.62
N LEU A 401 35.72 -15.32 17.57
CA LEU A 401 34.70 -15.70 16.60
C LEU A 401 35.07 -17.00 15.90
N LEU A 402 36.26 -17.05 15.28
CA LEU A 402 36.70 -18.23 14.52
C LEU A 402 36.78 -19.48 15.40
N ASN A 403 37.26 -19.33 16.64
CA ASN A 403 37.30 -20.42 17.62
C ASN A 403 35.89 -20.93 17.97
N LYS A 404 34.95 -20.03 18.28
CA LYS A 404 33.56 -20.41 18.62
C LYS A 404 32.79 -20.97 17.43
N ALA A 405 33.06 -20.48 16.21
CA ALA A 405 32.39 -20.93 15.00
C ALA A 405 32.76 -22.39 14.66
N SER A 406 34.00 -22.82 14.95
CA SER A 406 34.46 -24.22 14.79
C SER A 406 34.10 -24.83 13.42
N GLY A 407 34.16 -24.04 12.34
CA GLY A 407 33.82 -24.46 10.98
C GLY A 407 32.36 -24.26 10.55
N SER A 408 31.46 -23.88 11.45
CA SER A 408 30.07 -23.47 11.15
C SER A 408 29.97 -21.98 10.80
N PHE A 409 28.88 -21.52 10.19
CA PHE A 409 28.69 -20.09 9.86
C PHE A 409 29.76 -19.53 8.90
N VAL A 410 30.07 -20.28 7.85
CA VAL A 410 31.19 -19.99 6.91
C VAL A 410 31.12 -18.57 6.34
N GLU A 411 29.93 -18.02 6.14
CA GLU A 411 29.73 -16.66 5.61
C GLU A 411 30.32 -15.60 6.55
N THR A 412 30.01 -15.64 7.85
CA THR A 412 30.57 -14.69 8.83
C THR A 412 32.05 -14.96 9.10
N GLN A 413 32.48 -16.23 9.09
CA GLN A 413 33.91 -16.55 9.16
C GLN A 413 34.69 -15.97 7.98
N LYS A 414 34.14 -15.98 6.76
CA LYS A 414 34.79 -15.38 5.59
C LYS A 414 35.01 -13.88 5.80
N LEU A 415 33.99 -13.16 6.28
CA LEU A 415 34.11 -11.73 6.60
C LEU A 415 35.19 -11.49 7.68
N ALA A 416 35.19 -12.26 8.77
CA ALA A 416 36.22 -12.14 9.82
C ALA A 416 37.64 -12.40 9.29
N ASN A 417 37.82 -13.41 8.42
CA ASN A 417 39.11 -13.71 7.80
C ASN A 417 39.58 -12.59 6.85
N GLU A 418 38.67 -11.91 6.15
CA GLU A 418 39.01 -10.73 5.35
C GLU A 418 39.51 -9.58 6.23
N ARG A 419 38.83 -9.31 7.34
CA ARG A 419 39.24 -8.28 8.33
C ARG A 419 40.58 -8.61 8.99
N LEU A 420 40.82 -9.87 9.35
CA LEU A 420 42.12 -10.30 9.87
C LEU A 420 43.26 -10.10 8.85
N LYS A 421 43.03 -10.40 7.56
CA LYS A 421 44.02 -10.13 6.50
C LYS A 421 44.33 -8.64 6.36
N GLU A 422 43.34 -7.78 6.52
CA GLU A 422 43.55 -6.33 6.53
C GLU A 422 44.45 -5.92 7.70
N LEU A 423 44.15 -6.41 8.91
CA LEU A 423 44.96 -6.15 10.11
C LEU A 423 46.40 -6.65 9.98
N GLU A 424 46.60 -7.86 9.48
CA GLU A 424 47.92 -8.48 9.31
C GLU A 424 48.81 -7.75 8.29
N LYS A 425 48.19 -7.22 7.23
CA LYS A 425 48.89 -6.52 6.14
C LYS A 425 48.89 -5.00 6.28
N ASP A 426 48.36 -4.49 7.39
CA ASP A 426 48.15 -3.05 7.63
C ASP A 426 47.39 -2.35 6.48
N LEU A 427 46.37 -3.02 5.96
CA LEU A 427 45.48 -2.48 4.93
C LEU A 427 44.30 -1.74 5.58
N PRO A 428 43.74 -0.71 4.91
CA PRO A 428 42.48 -0.13 5.34
C PRO A 428 41.34 -1.15 5.27
N ILE A 429 40.30 -0.93 6.09
CA ILE A 429 39.02 -1.63 5.95
C ILE A 429 38.51 -1.46 4.51
N GLU A 430 37.93 -2.52 3.93
CA GLU A 430 37.21 -2.49 2.65
C GLU A 430 36.38 -1.21 2.49
N TYR A 431 36.50 -0.56 1.33
CA TYR A 431 36.05 0.83 1.14
C TYR A 431 34.56 1.03 1.43
N SER A 432 33.68 0.16 0.96
CA SER A 432 32.23 0.25 1.13
C SER A 432 31.85 0.09 2.60
N LEU A 433 32.43 -0.89 3.28
CA LEU A 433 32.26 -1.11 4.71
C LEU A 433 32.80 0.06 5.54
N LYS A 434 34.00 0.54 5.24
CA LYS A 434 34.60 1.70 5.90
C LYS A 434 33.71 2.94 5.73
N THR A 435 33.19 3.15 4.52
CA THR A 435 32.29 4.27 4.23
C THR A 435 31.02 4.15 5.06
N PHE A 436 30.41 2.96 5.12
CA PHE A 436 29.23 2.72 5.97
C PHE A 436 29.49 3.04 7.46
N LEU A 437 30.63 2.61 8.00
CA LEU A 437 31.03 2.90 9.38
C LEU A 437 31.27 4.40 9.61
N ASP A 438 31.98 5.06 8.69
CA ASP A 438 32.24 6.48 8.74
C ASP A 438 30.94 7.29 8.75
N VAL A 439 29.99 6.97 7.85
CA VAL A 439 28.68 7.62 7.79
C VAL A 439 27.84 7.35 9.05
N SER A 440 27.99 6.16 9.64
CA SER A 440 27.28 5.80 10.87
C SER A 440 27.79 6.56 12.10
N PHE A 441 29.09 6.83 12.18
CA PHE A 441 29.70 7.23 13.45
C PHE A 441 30.42 8.58 13.46
N LYS A 442 30.90 9.10 12.32
CA LYS A 442 31.56 10.41 12.30
C LYS A 442 30.55 11.54 12.45
N ASP A 443 30.93 12.55 13.23
CA ASP A 443 30.08 13.72 13.52
C ASP A 443 29.68 14.51 12.28
N GLU A 444 30.52 14.53 11.24
CA GLU A 444 30.23 15.20 9.97
C GLU A 444 28.97 14.66 9.26
N TYR A 445 28.54 13.43 9.61
CA TYR A 445 27.33 12.79 9.08
C TYR A 445 26.19 12.69 10.12
N ALA A 446 26.27 13.41 11.25
CA ALA A 446 25.27 13.36 12.32
C ALA A 446 23.85 13.74 11.89
N ASN A 447 23.72 14.55 10.83
CA ASN A 447 22.43 15.05 10.32
C ASN A 447 21.74 14.08 9.33
N LEU A 448 22.33 12.91 9.08
CA LEU A 448 21.74 11.88 8.23
C LEU A 448 20.87 10.93 9.07
N ASP A 449 19.64 10.69 8.63
CA ASP A 449 18.56 10.06 9.42
C ASP A 449 17.99 8.77 8.80
N MET A 450 18.65 8.24 7.77
CA MET A 450 18.27 7.01 7.06
C MET A 450 16.89 7.06 6.36
N SER A 451 16.26 8.24 6.25
CA SER A 451 14.92 8.35 5.67
C SER A 451 14.93 8.49 4.13
N LYS A 452 16.07 8.88 3.54
CA LYS A 452 16.20 9.18 2.09
C LYS A 452 16.50 7.96 1.23
N VAL A 453 16.87 6.84 1.85
CA VAL A 453 17.17 5.58 1.18
C VAL A 453 16.28 4.49 1.76
N GLU A 454 15.39 3.99 0.91
CA GLU A 454 14.69 2.75 1.17
C GLU A 454 15.59 1.58 0.78
N LEU A 455 15.61 0.56 1.63
CA LEU A 455 16.34 -0.68 1.41
C LEU A 455 15.48 -1.79 1.96
N LYS A 456 15.24 -2.81 1.15
CA LYS A 456 14.41 -3.97 1.48
C LYS A 456 15.03 -5.25 0.95
N SER A 457 14.76 -6.35 1.63
CA SER A 457 15.03 -7.72 1.18
C SER A 457 13.71 -8.47 1.03
N LEU A 458 13.61 -9.29 -0.03
CA LEU A 458 12.42 -10.06 -0.36
C LEU A 458 12.79 -11.52 -0.72
N PRO A 459 12.23 -12.52 -0.01
CA PRO A 459 11.45 -12.38 1.23
C PRO A 459 12.32 -11.78 2.36
N ALA A 460 11.70 -11.21 3.39
CA ALA A 460 12.35 -10.71 4.60
C ALA A 460 12.72 -11.84 5.60
N LYS A 461 12.10 -13.01 5.39
CA LYS A 461 12.41 -14.28 6.05
C LYS A 461 12.57 -15.37 5.01
N ALA A 462 13.80 -15.64 4.59
CA ALA A 462 14.11 -16.71 3.65
C ALA A 462 14.50 -18.03 4.35
N LYS A 463 14.39 -19.14 3.61
CA LYS A 463 15.04 -20.42 3.97
C LYS A 463 16.46 -20.46 3.42
N LYS A 464 17.27 -21.39 3.94
CA LYS A 464 18.57 -21.71 3.33
C LYS A 464 18.43 -22.01 1.83
N ASP A 465 19.35 -21.45 1.05
CA ASP A 465 19.41 -21.51 -0.41
C ASP A 465 18.20 -20.94 -1.17
N GLU A 466 17.23 -20.34 -0.47
CA GLU A 466 16.16 -19.57 -1.12
C GLU A 466 16.73 -18.27 -1.71
N ALA A 467 16.19 -17.88 -2.86
CA ALA A 467 16.58 -16.64 -3.53
C ALA A 467 16.07 -15.45 -2.73
N VAL A 468 16.95 -14.47 -2.49
CA VAL A 468 16.64 -13.21 -1.83
C VAL A 468 16.98 -12.09 -2.79
N ALA A 469 15.98 -11.28 -3.13
CA ALA A 469 16.17 -10.04 -3.88
C ALA A 469 16.39 -8.90 -2.89
N VAL A 470 17.46 -8.14 -3.08
CA VAL A 470 17.78 -6.95 -2.29
C VAL A 470 17.62 -5.74 -3.20
N GLU A 471 16.81 -4.77 -2.78
CA GLU A 471 16.46 -3.61 -3.59
C GLU A 471 16.58 -2.33 -2.77
N SER A 472 17.16 -1.30 -3.38
CA SER A 472 17.21 0.05 -2.85
C SER A 472 16.44 1.02 -3.73
N LEU A 473 15.74 1.96 -3.09
CA LEU A 473 15.15 3.13 -3.72
C LEU A 473 15.69 4.37 -3.01
N ALA A 474 16.47 5.18 -3.73
CA ALA A 474 17.08 6.39 -3.19
C ALA A 474 16.42 7.64 -3.80
N TYR A 475 16.10 8.60 -2.94
CA TYR A 475 15.52 9.87 -3.36
C TYR A 475 16.62 10.95 -3.41
N ALA A 476 17.17 11.18 -4.59
CA ALA A 476 18.08 12.30 -4.82
C ALA A 476 17.30 13.53 -5.31
N SER A 477 17.60 14.72 -4.77
CA SER A 477 17.02 15.96 -5.27
C SER A 477 17.37 16.13 -6.76
N PRO A 478 16.38 16.35 -7.64
CA PRO A 478 16.63 16.45 -9.07
C PRO A 478 17.55 17.65 -9.39
N SER A 479 18.62 17.41 -10.15
CA SER A 479 19.49 18.46 -10.68
C SER A 479 19.07 18.81 -12.12
N GLY A 480 18.03 19.63 -12.26
CA GLY A 480 17.52 20.03 -13.58
C GLY A 480 16.85 18.87 -14.35
N CYS A 481 17.09 18.78 -15.66
CA CYS A 481 16.44 17.81 -16.56
C CYS A 481 17.12 16.43 -16.62
N MET A 482 18.20 16.18 -15.89
CA MET A 482 18.91 14.89 -15.90
C MET A 482 18.71 14.15 -14.57
N GLN A 483 18.53 12.83 -14.65
CA GLN A 483 18.58 11.96 -13.48
C GLN A 483 20.00 12.00 -12.89
N VAL A 484 20.08 12.13 -11.57
CA VAL A 484 21.36 12.11 -10.85
C VAL A 484 21.91 10.68 -10.92
N GLU A 485 23.13 10.54 -11.41
CA GLU A 485 23.85 9.26 -11.36
C GLU A 485 24.15 8.89 -9.90
N LEU A 486 23.76 7.70 -9.47
CA LEU A 486 23.93 7.23 -8.10
C LEU A 486 24.85 6.01 -8.08
N GLN A 487 25.68 5.94 -7.04
CA GLN A 487 26.51 4.79 -6.72
C GLN A 487 26.01 4.12 -5.43
N TYR A 488 26.01 2.79 -5.43
CA TYR A 488 25.53 1.93 -4.35
C TYR A 488 26.71 1.15 -3.78
N LEU A 489 27.16 1.57 -2.59
CA LEU A 489 28.28 0.94 -1.88
C LEU A 489 27.73 -0.12 -0.92
N TRP A 490 27.68 -1.35 -1.40
CA TRP A 490 27.17 -2.51 -0.67
C TRP A 490 28.24 -3.13 0.24
N SER A 491 27.87 -3.51 1.47
CA SER A 491 28.74 -4.25 2.39
C SER A 491 27.95 -5.16 3.33
N GLY A 492 28.65 -5.99 4.12
CA GLY A 492 28.04 -6.98 5.02
C GLY A 492 27.87 -8.36 4.36
N HIS A 493 26.79 -9.07 4.68
CA HIS A 493 26.45 -10.38 4.13
C HIS A 493 25.77 -10.27 2.76
N THR A 494 26.54 -10.05 1.70
CA THR A 494 26.02 -9.99 0.31
C THR A 494 25.75 -11.37 -0.32
N GLY A 495 25.95 -12.45 0.45
CA GLY A 495 25.69 -13.84 0.07
C GLY A 495 26.58 -14.37 -1.05
N LYS A 496 26.01 -15.05 -2.05
CA LYS A 496 26.76 -15.71 -3.13
C LYS A 496 27.27 -14.78 -4.23
N THR A 497 26.90 -13.50 -4.21
CA THR A 497 27.22 -12.56 -5.28
C THR A 497 28.60 -11.93 -5.04
N PRO A 498 29.65 -12.36 -5.77
CA PRO A 498 31.04 -12.11 -5.37
C PRO A 498 31.54 -10.70 -5.73
N SER A 499 30.78 -9.95 -6.55
CA SER A 499 31.09 -8.57 -6.94
C SER A 499 29.80 -7.86 -7.32
N LEU A 500 29.35 -6.94 -6.47
CA LEU A 500 28.20 -6.10 -6.77
C LEU A 500 28.67 -4.90 -7.60
N ALA A 501 27.95 -4.62 -8.67
CA ALA A 501 28.23 -3.45 -9.49
C ALA A 501 27.73 -2.20 -8.74
N ASN A 502 28.59 -1.18 -8.63
CA ASN A 502 28.27 0.03 -7.87
C ASN A 502 27.18 0.88 -8.53
N ASP A 503 26.79 0.61 -9.77
CA ASP A 503 25.71 1.27 -10.49
C ASP A 503 24.35 0.54 -10.32
N SER A 504 24.33 -0.61 -9.65
CA SER A 504 23.11 -1.39 -9.44
C SER A 504 22.46 -1.09 -8.08
N ALA A 505 21.21 -0.60 -8.15
CA ALA A 505 20.35 -0.38 -6.99
C ALA A 505 19.78 -1.68 -6.38
N SER A 506 20.00 -2.82 -7.03
CA SER A 506 19.52 -4.11 -6.58
C SER A 506 20.47 -5.26 -6.93
N PHE A 507 20.30 -6.38 -6.24
CA PHE A 507 20.94 -7.65 -6.58
C PHE A 507 20.18 -8.85 -6.00
N ASP A 508 20.35 -10.00 -6.64
CA ASP A 508 19.86 -11.28 -6.13
C ASP A 508 20.98 -12.04 -5.42
N THR A 509 20.61 -12.79 -4.38
CA THR A 509 21.55 -13.62 -3.63
C THR A 509 20.85 -14.82 -2.98
N SER A 510 21.61 -15.65 -2.26
CA SER A 510 21.08 -16.68 -1.36
C SER A 510 22.10 -16.98 -0.25
N TYR A 511 21.62 -17.56 0.84
CA TYR A 511 22.42 -17.85 2.03
C TYR A 511 22.38 -19.32 2.38
N ILE A 512 23.53 -19.87 2.77
CA ILE A 512 23.65 -21.30 3.09
C ILE A 512 23.57 -21.59 4.60
N HIS A 513 23.73 -20.56 5.44
CA HIS A 513 23.62 -20.70 6.90
C HIS A 513 22.45 -19.89 7.44
N SER A 514 21.75 -20.45 8.43
CA SER A 514 20.70 -19.74 9.16
C SER A 514 21.26 -18.59 10.00
N GLY A 515 20.37 -17.72 10.45
CA GLY A 515 20.66 -16.54 11.26
C GLY A 515 20.33 -15.24 10.55
N THR A 516 20.44 -14.15 11.29
CA THR A 516 20.24 -12.79 10.78
C THR A 516 21.45 -12.37 9.95
N LYS A 517 21.21 -11.93 8.71
CA LYS A 517 22.21 -11.40 7.77
C LYS A 517 22.08 -9.89 7.72
N GLU A 518 23.17 -9.20 8.00
CA GLU A 518 23.23 -7.75 7.85
C GLU A 518 23.66 -7.34 6.43
N ILE A 519 22.85 -6.51 5.79
CA ILE A 519 23.20 -5.92 4.49
C ILE A 519 23.21 -4.41 4.64
N ASN A 520 24.36 -3.82 4.37
CA ASN A 520 24.63 -2.41 4.55
C ASN A 520 24.76 -1.73 3.19
N LEU A 521 24.27 -0.49 3.12
CA LEU A 521 24.30 0.32 1.92
C LEU A 521 24.68 1.76 2.27
N VAL A 522 25.56 2.34 1.46
CA VAL A 522 25.70 3.79 1.34
C VAL A 522 25.41 4.19 -0.09
N VAL A 523 24.51 5.16 -0.28
CA VAL A 523 24.22 5.75 -1.58
C VAL A 523 25.01 7.03 -1.73
N VAL A 524 25.73 7.15 -2.85
CA VAL A 524 26.61 8.28 -3.15
C VAL A 524 26.19 8.92 -4.46
N SER A 525 26.22 10.24 -4.51
CA SER A 525 26.04 11.05 -5.72
C SER A 525 27.34 11.79 -6.06
N PRO A 526 27.46 12.43 -7.24
CA PRO A 526 28.59 13.31 -7.53
C PRO A 526 28.78 14.44 -6.53
N ASN A 527 27.73 14.82 -5.80
CA ASN A 527 27.76 15.87 -4.77
C ASN A 527 28.12 15.34 -3.36
N GLY A 528 28.38 14.03 -3.22
CA GLY A 528 28.69 13.38 -1.95
C GLY A 528 27.66 12.34 -1.52
N ILE A 529 27.76 11.92 -0.26
CA ILE A 529 26.88 10.91 0.34
C ILE A 529 25.44 11.42 0.37
N VAL A 530 24.54 10.63 -0.21
CA VAL A 530 23.09 10.88 -0.14
C VAL A 530 22.58 10.46 1.22
N GLU A 531 22.77 9.18 1.57
CA GLU A 531 22.34 8.57 2.82
C GLU A 531 22.90 7.14 2.97
N ARG A 532 22.84 6.58 4.18
CA ARG A 532 23.07 5.16 4.49
C ARG A 532 21.77 4.43 4.82
N SER A 533 21.73 3.12 4.61
CA SER A 533 20.67 2.26 5.12
C SER A 533 21.21 0.87 5.43
N PHE A 534 20.45 0.08 6.17
CA PHE A 534 20.69 -1.36 6.31
C PHE A 534 19.36 -2.13 6.25
N THR A 535 19.44 -3.42 5.93
CA THR A 535 18.36 -4.38 6.15
C THR A 535 18.89 -5.59 6.89
N LEU A 536 18.05 -6.20 7.71
CA LEU A 536 18.32 -7.43 8.43
C LEU A 536 17.41 -8.52 7.86
N GLU A 537 18.03 -9.56 7.33
CA GLU A 537 17.37 -10.69 6.69
C GLU A 537 17.49 -11.94 7.56
N ASP A 538 16.37 -12.55 7.96
CA ASP A 538 16.39 -13.72 8.84
C ASP A 538 16.31 -15.03 8.04
N ILE A 539 17.41 -15.78 8.02
CA ILE A 539 17.51 -17.06 7.31
C ILE A 539 17.19 -18.23 8.24
N ASN A 540 16.20 -19.04 7.88
CA ASN A 540 15.74 -20.20 8.66
C ASN A 540 16.32 -21.54 8.17
#